data_AF-A0A7M2RJN2-F1
#
_entry.id   AF-A0A7M2RJN2-F1
#
_cell.length_a   1.000
_cell.length_b   1.000
_cell.length_c   1.000
_cell.angle_alpha   90.00
_cell.angle_beta   90.00
_cell.angle_gamma   90.00
#
_symmetry.space_group_name_H-M   'P 1'
#
loop_
_entity.id
_entity.type
_entity.pdbx_description
1 polymer ?
#
loop_
_entity_poly.entity_id
_entity_poly.type
_entity_poly.pdbx_seq_one_letter_code
_entity_poly.pdbx_strand_id
1 'polypeptide(L)'
;MKQYYFEDLLISMYPSDLLHSFGINGKISGSIYAVGEMQGVLPVIHGPRGCGYHYRFSARRRHYPYFNVISSDLSEKEIIYGGEEKLYQTVCDAYQRYHPKLILVIPTPASDIIHDDLEIVAAKARKKGIPTVAAKSETFSHRDKNFSRKRLAEVSKQKPEQQKNIPFDTKGCGYTEALLAIIENIMEKQDVQPRTVNIETIAWGKHGRQVIEEIKKTLREVNVQVISYFPSDSYENIVQMPAASLNIVRRIKWAKKMEEKFGTPFLAVNTAGKYQGLDGICHFYHDIGEFLGISEEMDALIADKKKKTSAAVCSFKKTFAKYHVILISRNLQSLPLMIKKYQDEFGFKIRCCCGIYTPKHREYLQIDDRVYENLVLRVRDTINQYTPQTKFIMNPSDEELMNEVLYCQVAFGTDDPYYEKLGIPLIHSAEESMPLSFEAYVRSMGEVYEKVSCSKNKPDLLINALGFDREDPLILDEKNIQAARKMWVETWFQKGK
;
A
#
# COMPACT_ATOMS: atom_id res chain seq x y z
N MET A 1 -0.11 13.39 23.53
CA MET A 1 -1.57 13.22 23.33
C MET A 1 -2.16 14.19 22.30
N LYS A 2 -1.87 15.51 22.32
CA LYS A 2 -2.41 16.48 21.32
C LYS A 2 -1.97 16.24 19.87
N GLN A 3 -0.77 15.70 19.65
CA GLN A 3 -0.21 15.49 18.30
C GLN A 3 -0.77 14.25 17.59
N TYR A 4 -1.07 13.19 18.36
CA TYR A 4 -1.65 11.94 17.85
C TYR A 4 -3.02 12.16 17.21
N TYR A 5 -3.92 12.89 17.90
CA TYR A 5 -5.25 13.19 17.37
C TYR A 5 -5.16 13.99 16.06
N PHE A 6 -4.25 14.97 15.96
CA PHE A 6 -4.08 15.73 14.73
C PHE A 6 -3.46 14.90 13.59
N GLU A 7 -2.48 14.04 13.87
CA GLU A 7 -1.93 13.15 12.85
C GLU A 7 -2.96 12.13 12.35
N ASP A 8 -3.75 11.54 13.26
CA ASP A 8 -4.79 10.58 12.93
C ASP A 8 -5.97 11.23 12.22
N LEU A 9 -6.39 12.42 12.65
CA LEU A 9 -7.40 13.24 11.97
C LEU A 9 -6.92 13.65 10.57
N LEU A 10 -5.64 14.04 10.40
CA LEU A 10 -5.09 14.38 9.08
C LEU A 10 -4.96 13.15 8.17
N ILE A 11 -4.62 11.98 8.72
CA ILE A 11 -4.57 10.71 7.97
C ILE A 11 -5.98 10.21 7.62
N SER A 12 -6.96 10.48 8.47
CA SER A 12 -8.36 10.07 8.29
C SER A 12 -9.16 11.05 7.42
N MET A 13 -8.84 12.35 7.47
CA MET A 13 -9.41 13.40 6.61
C MET A 13 -8.75 13.45 5.24
N TYR A 14 -7.46 13.10 5.13
CA TYR A 14 -6.88 12.79 3.84
C TYR A 14 -7.45 11.42 3.50
N PRO A 15 -8.31 11.29 2.49
CA PRO A 15 -8.92 10.00 2.23
C PRO A 15 -7.89 9.19 1.45
N SER A 16 -6.66 9.00 1.99
CA SER A 16 -5.57 8.30 1.32
C SER A 16 -6.01 6.89 1.00
N ASP A 17 -6.75 6.24 1.89
CA ASP A 17 -7.26 4.91 1.61
C ASP A 17 -8.36 4.95 0.55
N LEU A 18 -9.19 5.99 0.47
CA LEU A 18 -10.12 6.18 -0.65
C LEU A 18 -9.37 6.49 -1.97
N LEU A 19 -8.42 7.42 -1.95
CA LEU A 19 -7.58 7.84 -3.08
C LEU A 19 -6.58 6.75 -3.50
N HIS A 20 -6.25 5.77 -2.65
CA HIS A 20 -5.39 4.64 -2.98
C HIS A 20 -6.17 3.38 -3.33
N SER A 21 -7.33 3.16 -2.70
CA SER A 21 -8.23 2.04 -3.03
C SER A 21 -8.98 2.30 -4.35
N PHE A 22 -9.29 3.58 -4.64
CA PHE A 22 -9.98 3.99 -5.87
C PHE A 22 -9.08 4.76 -6.85
N GLY A 23 -8.05 5.47 -6.39
CA GLY A 23 -7.08 6.10 -7.29
C GLY A 23 -6.12 5.05 -7.81
N ILE A 24 -6.33 4.67 -9.06
CA ILE A 24 -5.34 3.97 -9.86
C ILE A 24 -4.04 4.79 -9.75
N ASN A 25 -2.91 4.16 -9.40
CA ASN A 25 -1.56 4.72 -9.59
C ASN A 25 -1.31 4.84 -11.10
N GLY A 26 -2.12 5.63 -11.79
CA GLY A 26 -1.96 5.95 -13.20
C GLY A 26 -0.75 6.85 -13.35
N LYS A 27 -0.52 7.28 -14.58
CA LYS A 27 0.64 8.08 -14.96
C LYS A 27 0.87 9.28 -14.03
N ILE A 28 -0.07 10.23 -14.02
CA ILE A 28 0.14 11.49 -13.29
C ILE A 28 0.03 11.29 -11.78
N SER A 29 -1.04 10.65 -11.30
CA SER A 29 -1.25 10.43 -9.85
C SER A 29 -0.13 9.60 -9.24
N GLY A 30 0.33 8.54 -9.92
CA GLY A 30 1.42 7.70 -9.47
C GLY A 30 2.77 8.42 -9.44
N SER A 31 3.11 9.18 -10.48
CA SER A 31 4.38 9.92 -10.49
C SER A 31 4.40 11.03 -9.44
N ILE A 32 3.29 11.75 -9.28
CA ILE A 32 3.13 12.74 -8.22
C ILE A 32 3.17 12.11 -6.84
N TYR A 33 2.64 10.89 -6.69
CA TYR A 33 2.73 10.11 -5.46
C TYR A 33 4.20 9.74 -5.13
N ALA A 34 5.03 9.43 -6.13
CA ALA A 34 6.47 9.15 -5.94
C ALA A 34 7.27 10.41 -5.57
N VAL A 35 7.17 11.45 -6.39
CA VAL A 35 7.94 12.68 -6.20
C VAL A 35 7.53 13.43 -4.94
N GLY A 36 6.27 13.29 -4.52
CA GLY A 36 5.76 13.95 -3.31
C GLY A 36 6.51 13.64 -2.03
N GLU A 37 7.27 12.54 -1.98
CA GLU A 37 8.12 12.21 -0.82
C GLU A 37 9.63 12.46 -1.07
N MET A 38 10.06 12.82 -2.29
CA MET A 38 11.46 13.08 -2.64
C MET A 38 11.87 14.52 -2.30
N GLN A 39 12.80 14.71 -1.37
CA GLN A 39 13.23 16.06 -0.99
C GLN A 39 14.22 16.61 -2.02
N GLY A 40 14.02 17.87 -2.45
CA GLY A 40 14.84 18.53 -3.47
C GLY A 40 14.42 18.26 -4.92
N VAL A 41 13.40 17.42 -5.15
CA VAL A 41 12.85 17.13 -6.48
C VAL A 41 11.58 17.95 -6.73
N LEU A 42 11.55 18.73 -7.81
CA LEU A 42 10.39 19.52 -8.22
C LEU A 42 9.65 18.83 -9.38
N PRO A 43 8.37 18.47 -9.22
CA PRO A 43 7.57 17.91 -10.31
C PRO A 43 7.06 19.01 -11.26
N VAL A 44 7.22 18.77 -12.56
CA VAL A 44 6.63 19.56 -13.66
C VAL A 44 5.69 18.66 -14.45
N ILE A 45 4.39 18.91 -14.38
CA ILE A 45 3.39 18.19 -15.19
C ILE A 45 3.31 18.85 -16.57
N HIS A 46 3.67 18.10 -17.60
CA HIS A 46 3.55 18.55 -18.98
C HIS A 46 2.14 18.30 -19.52
N GLY A 47 1.26 19.28 -19.35
CA GLY A 47 -0.15 19.17 -19.72
C GLY A 47 -0.95 20.43 -19.43
N PRO A 48 -2.28 20.41 -19.68
CA PRO A 48 -3.16 21.53 -19.38
C PRO A 48 -3.20 21.88 -17.89
N ARG A 49 -3.49 23.14 -17.56
CA ARG A 49 -3.54 23.63 -16.17
C ARG A 49 -4.41 22.81 -15.22
N GLY A 50 -5.51 22.25 -15.74
CA GLY A 50 -6.41 21.40 -14.98
C GLY A 50 -5.72 20.20 -14.34
N CYS A 51 -4.78 19.56 -15.05
CA CYS A 51 -3.98 18.47 -14.49
C CYS A 51 -3.13 18.95 -13.31
N GLY A 52 -2.45 20.09 -13.44
CA GLY A 52 -1.68 20.71 -12.34
C GLY A 52 -2.53 21.10 -11.13
N TYR A 53 -3.80 21.49 -11.35
CA TYR A 53 -4.73 21.80 -10.26
C TYR A 53 -5.24 20.53 -9.56
N HIS A 54 -5.68 19.51 -10.29
CA HIS A 54 -6.28 18.32 -9.68
C HIS A 54 -5.24 17.36 -9.08
N TYR A 55 -4.13 17.09 -9.78
CA TYR A 55 -3.17 16.08 -9.32
C TYR A 55 -2.30 16.53 -8.16
N ARG A 56 -2.27 17.83 -7.82
CA ARG A 56 -1.71 18.26 -6.53
C ARG A 56 -2.39 17.50 -5.40
N PHE A 57 -3.68 17.17 -5.53
CA PHE A 57 -4.46 16.41 -4.55
C PHE A 57 -4.08 14.94 -4.42
N SER A 58 -3.31 14.39 -5.36
CA SER A 58 -2.85 13.00 -5.35
C SER A 58 -1.48 12.80 -4.71
N ALA A 59 -0.72 13.85 -4.41
CA ALA A 59 0.60 13.73 -3.78
C ALA A 59 0.47 13.16 -2.36
N ARG A 60 1.44 12.33 -1.92
CA ARG A 60 1.48 11.83 -0.54
C ARG A 60 2.00 12.91 0.40
N ARG A 61 1.10 13.80 0.81
CA ARG A 61 1.45 15.06 1.50
C ARG A 61 1.25 14.98 3.00
N ARG A 62 1.64 13.86 3.64
CA ARG A 62 1.26 13.49 5.02
C ARG A 62 1.01 14.68 5.96
N HIS A 63 1.85 15.73 5.95
CA HIS A 63 1.69 16.93 6.77
C HIS A 63 1.94 18.30 6.07
N TYR A 64 2.08 18.39 4.74
CA TYR A 64 2.45 19.67 4.07
C TYR A 64 1.23 20.40 3.48
N PRO A 65 0.96 21.68 3.88
CA PRO A 65 -0.22 22.42 3.44
C PRO A 65 -0.15 22.85 1.96
N TYR A 66 1.05 22.87 1.38
CA TYR A 66 1.30 23.30 0.01
C TYR A 66 2.33 22.38 -0.66
N PHE A 67 2.07 22.02 -1.91
CA PHE A 67 2.96 21.18 -2.71
C PHE A 67 3.23 21.87 -4.05
N ASN A 68 4.51 22.17 -4.28
CA ASN A 68 4.98 22.83 -5.48
C ASN A 68 4.89 21.86 -6.66
N VAL A 69 3.75 21.89 -7.36
CA VAL A 69 3.58 21.24 -8.66
C VAL A 69 3.47 22.33 -9.70
N ILE A 70 4.37 22.30 -10.67
CA ILE A 70 4.33 23.19 -11.81
C ILE A 70 3.63 22.47 -12.96
N SER A 71 2.90 23.22 -13.78
CA SER A 71 2.33 22.73 -15.02
C SER A 71 2.86 23.58 -16.17
N SER A 72 3.12 22.95 -17.32
CA SER A 72 3.46 23.68 -18.54
C SER A 72 2.26 24.43 -19.16
N ASP A 73 1.06 24.26 -18.59
CA ASP A 73 -0.17 24.93 -19.00
C ASP A 73 -0.43 24.83 -20.51
N LEU A 74 -0.46 23.62 -21.05
CA LEU A 74 -0.72 23.43 -22.49
C LEU A 74 -2.07 24.03 -22.88
N SER A 75 -2.03 24.96 -23.83
CA SER A 75 -3.19 25.58 -24.46
C SER A 75 -3.43 24.97 -25.84
N GLU A 76 -4.53 25.33 -26.49
CA GLU A 76 -4.85 24.88 -27.86
C GLU A 76 -3.69 25.08 -28.84
N LYS A 77 -2.93 26.17 -28.70
CA LYS A 77 -1.75 26.43 -29.53
C LYS A 77 -0.72 25.29 -29.43
N GLU A 78 -0.38 24.86 -28.23
CA GLU A 78 0.61 23.78 -28.03
C GLU A 78 0.04 22.42 -28.41
N ILE A 79 -1.27 22.23 -28.30
CA ILE A 79 -1.91 21.01 -28.80
C ILE A 79 -1.80 20.90 -30.33
N ILE A 80 -1.83 22.03 -31.06
CA ILE A 80 -1.73 22.07 -32.53
C ILE A 80 -0.28 22.03 -33.01
N TYR A 81 0.62 22.79 -32.37
CA TYR A 81 1.99 23.02 -32.86
C TYR A 81 3.08 22.28 -32.09
N GLY A 82 2.73 21.53 -31.04
CA GLY A 82 3.67 20.86 -30.13
C GLY A 82 3.95 21.66 -28.86
N GLY A 83 4.21 20.95 -27.75
CA GLY A 83 4.38 21.54 -26.41
C GLY A 83 5.84 21.64 -25.94
N GLU A 84 6.79 21.07 -26.69
CA GLU A 84 8.20 20.91 -26.26
C GLU A 84 8.89 22.23 -25.88
N GLU A 85 8.74 23.29 -26.68
CA GLU A 85 9.39 24.58 -26.37
C GLU A 85 8.76 25.25 -25.15
N LYS A 86 7.44 25.11 -24.98
CA LYS A 86 6.76 25.61 -23.78
C LYS A 86 7.17 24.84 -22.54
N LEU A 87 7.36 23.53 -22.65
CA LEU A 87 7.92 22.72 -21.58
C LEU A 87 9.32 23.18 -21.22
N TYR A 88 10.19 23.38 -22.22
CA TYR A 88 11.55 23.84 -21.99
C TYR A 88 11.58 25.20 -21.26
N GLN A 89 10.74 26.16 -21.67
CA GLN A 89 10.60 27.43 -20.97
C GLN A 89 10.10 27.24 -19.54
N THR A 90 9.08 26.39 -19.35
CA THR A 90 8.54 26.07 -18.01
C THR A 90 9.62 25.49 -17.09
N VAL A 91 10.47 24.61 -17.60
CA VAL A 91 11.61 24.02 -16.86
C VAL A 91 12.62 25.11 -16.48
N CYS A 92 12.96 26.01 -17.42
CA CYS A 92 13.86 27.13 -17.14
C CYS A 92 13.30 28.05 -16.05
N ASP A 93 12.04 28.45 -16.17
CA ASP A 93 11.37 29.33 -15.22
C ASP A 93 11.24 28.68 -13.83
N ALA A 94 10.90 27.39 -13.80
CA ALA A 94 10.81 26.62 -12.56
C ALA A 94 12.18 26.53 -11.87
N TYR A 95 13.25 26.30 -12.63
CA TYR A 95 14.61 26.27 -12.08
C TYR A 95 15.03 27.62 -11.53
N GLN A 96 14.84 28.70 -12.29
CA GLN A 96 15.17 30.06 -11.86
C GLN A 96 14.39 30.49 -10.62
N ARG A 97 13.14 30.04 -10.47
CA ARG A 97 12.29 30.43 -9.34
C ARG A 97 12.57 29.62 -8.08
N TYR A 98 12.74 28.30 -8.21
CA TYR A 98 12.74 27.39 -7.05
C TYR A 98 14.12 26.79 -6.75
N HIS A 99 15.08 26.88 -7.68
CA HIS A 99 16.41 26.29 -7.55
C HIS A 99 16.41 24.84 -7.00
N PRO A 100 15.57 23.93 -7.56
CA PRO A 100 15.52 22.57 -7.08
C PRO A 100 16.80 21.80 -7.40
N LYS A 101 17.08 20.74 -6.64
CA LYS A 101 18.19 19.81 -6.94
C LYS A 101 17.92 19.01 -8.21
N LEU A 102 16.65 18.75 -8.50
CA LEU A 102 16.21 18.03 -9.69
C LEU A 102 14.81 18.47 -10.10
N ILE A 103 14.55 18.52 -11.41
CA ILE A 103 13.20 18.63 -11.98
C ILE A 103 12.81 17.27 -12.57
N LEU A 104 11.67 16.71 -12.14
CA LEU A 104 11.05 15.56 -12.81
C LEU A 104 9.88 16.05 -13.67
N VAL A 105 10.02 15.92 -14.99
CA VAL A 105 8.94 16.15 -15.94
C VAL A 105 8.03 14.92 -15.98
N ILE A 106 6.73 15.12 -15.80
CA ILE A 106 5.70 14.10 -15.76
C ILE A 106 4.77 14.28 -16.97
N PRO A 107 4.67 13.31 -17.88
CA PRO A 107 3.76 13.38 -19.02
C PRO A 107 2.29 13.30 -18.60
N THR A 108 1.41 13.78 -19.47
CA THR A 108 -0.04 13.64 -19.37
C THR A 108 -0.60 12.90 -20.58
N PRO A 109 -1.87 12.44 -20.56
CA PRO A 109 -2.51 11.91 -21.76
C PRO A 109 -2.47 12.89 -22.95
N ALA A 110 -2.54 14.20 -22.69
CA ALA A 110 -2.46 15.21 -23.74
C ALA A 110 -1.07 15.24 -24.40
N SER A 111 0.01 15.32 -23.61
CA SER A 111 1.38 15.33 -24.13
C SER A 111 1.75 14.04 -24.87
N ASP A 112 1.24 12.89 -24.40
CA ASP A 112 1.45 11.62 -25.07
C ASP A 112 0.74 11.54 -26.43
N ILE A 113 -0.47 12.10 -26.57
CA ILE A 113 -1.23 12.09 -27.85
C ILE A 113 -0.53 12.92 -28.91
N ILE A 114 -0.03 14.09 -28.52
CA ILE A 114 0.71 14.97 -29.43
C ILE A 114 2.15 14.50 -29.64
N HIS A 115 2.58 13.42 -28.96
CA HIS A 115 3.90 12.81 -29.08
C HIS A 115 5.07 13.76 -28.80
N ASP A 116 4.92 14.66 -27.83
CA ASP A 116 6.04 15.51 -27.37
C ASP A 116 7.17 14.64 -26.78
N ASP A 117 8.42 14.92 -27.14
CA ASP A 117 9.60 14.22 -26.64
C ASP A 117 10.18 14.91 -25.40
N LEU A 118 9.65 14.53 -24.24
CA LEU A 118 10.09 15.04 -22.94
C LEU A 118 11.55 14.66 -22.62
N GLU A 119 12.07 13.54 -23.13
CA GLU A 119 13.44 13.09 -22.88
C GLU A 119 14.45 14.03 -23.57
N ILE A 120 14.15 14.45 -24.81
CA ILE A 120 14.92 15.45 -25.55
C ILE A 120 14.88 16.80 -24.84
N VAL A 121 13.71 17.25 -24.37
CA VAL A 121 13.58 18.52 -23.63
C VAL A 121 14.38 18.47 -22.32
N ALA A 122 14.30 17.36 -21.57
CA ALA A 122 15.09 17.17 -20.37
C ALA A 122 16.60 17.16 -20.68
N ALA A 123 17.04 16.51 -21.76
CA ALA A 123 18.43 16.52 -22.20
C ALA A 123 18.90 17.92 -22.62
N LYS A 124 18.06 18.69 -23.32
CA LYS A 124 18.33 20.11 -23.67
C LYS A 124 18.53 20.96 -22.41
N ALA A 125 17.67 20.78 -21.39
CA ALA A 125 17.79 21.47 -20.10
C ALA A 125 19.08 21.08 -19.35
N ARG A 126 19.42 19.78 -19.31
CA ARG A 126 20.68 19.29 -18.70
C ARG A 126 21.92 19.90 -19.35
N LYS A 127 21.95 20.03 -20.68
CA LYS A 127 23.05 20.70 -21.42
C LYS A 127 23.25 22.16 -21.02
N LYS A 128 22.23 22.80 -20.44
CA LYS A 128 22.28 24.18 -19.92
C LYS A 128 22.53 24.24 -18.41
N GLY A 129 22.87 23.11 -17.78
CA GLY A 129 23.13 23.04 -16.35
C GLY A 129 21.89 22.97 -15.48
N ILE A 130 20.71 22.68 -16.05
CA ILE A 130 19.45 22.51 -15.30
C ILE A 130 19.21 21.02 -15.08
N PRO A 131 19.33 20.49 -13.84
CA PRO A 131 19.14 19.07 -13.58
C PRO A 131 17.68 18.68 -13.83
N THR A 132 17.43 17.99 -14.95
CA THR A 132 16.07 17.66 -15.41
C THR A 132 16.02 16.23 -15.93
N VAL A 133 14.98 15.50 -15.57
CA VAL A 133 14.68 14.14 -16.05
C VAL A 133 13.20 14.05 -16.43
N ALA A 134 12.84 13.07 -17.26
CA ALA A 134 11.46 12.87 -17.70
C ALA A 134 11.00 11.45 -17.38
N ALA A 135 9.79 11.33 -16.83
CA ALA A 135 9.12 10.04 -16.69
C ALA A 135 8.62 9.56 -18.06
N LYS A 136 8.78 8.27 -18.33
CA LYS A 136 8.36 7.65 -19.59
C LYS A 136 7.04 6.92 -19.42
N SER A 137 6.06 7.27 -20.24
CA SER A 137 4.75 6.63 -20.27
C SER A 137 4.83 5.23 -20.88
N GLU A 138 4.44 4.19 -20.14
CA GLU A 138 4.26 2.84 -20.71
C GLU A 138 2.83 2.61 -21.22
N THR A 139 1.88 3.39 -20.71
CA THR A 139 0.46 3.30 -21.06
C THR A 139 -0.15 4.70 -21.16
N PHE A 140 -1.28 4.80 -21.85
CA PHE A 140 -1.93 6.08 -22.12
C PHE A 140 -2.31 6.88 -20.87
N SER A 141 -2.91 6.25 -19.85
CA SER A 141 -3.41 6.96 -18.66
C SER A 141 -3.42 6.08 -17.40
N HIS A 142 -4.03 4.90 -17.49
CA HIS A 142 -4.18 3.98 -16.37
C HIS A 142 -3.28 2.76 -16.54
N ARG A 143 -2.76 2.27 -15.40
CA ARG A 143 -2.04 1.01 -15.29
C ARG A 143 -2.87 -0.18 -15.79
N ASP A 144 -2.21 -1.29 -16.13
CA ASP A 144 -2.88 -2.53 -16.60
C ASP A 144 -4.06 -2.93 -15.68
N LYS A 145 -5.29 -2.81 -16.19
CA LYS A 145 -6.53 -3.13 -15.46
C LYS A 145 -6.69 -4.63 -15.21
N ASN A 146 -5.95 -5.48 -15.93
CA ASN A 146 -5.94 -6.92 -15.71
C ASN A 146 -5.02 -7.34 -14.54
N PHE A 147 -4.30 -6.39 -13.93
CA PHE A 147 -3.39 -6.64 -12.81
C PHE A 147 -4.05 -7.46 -11.69
N SER A 148 -5.21 -7.01 -11.19
CA SER A 148 -5.89 -7.66 -10.08
C SER A 148 -6.29 -9.10 -10.44
N ARG A 149 -6.82 -9.31 -11.66
CA ARG A 149 -7.20 -10.64 -12.16
C ARG A 149 -5.99 -11.57 -12.29
N LYS A 150 -4.91 -11.12 -12.94
CA LYS A 150 -3.67 -11.91 -13.12
C LYS A 150 -3.07 -12.30 -11.77
N ARG A 151 -3.01 -11.35 -10.83
CA ARG A 151 -2.52 -11.60 -9.47
C ARG A 151 -3.38 -12.64 -8.75
N LEU A 152 -4.70 -12.50 -8.82
CA LEU A 152 -5.62 -13.46 -8.20
C LEU A 152 -5.50 -14.87 -8.79
N ALA A 153 -5.30 -14.98 -10.11
CA ALA A 153 -5.10 -16.27 -10.76
C ALA A 153 -3.79 -16.96 -10.33
N GLU A 154 -2.71 -16.22 -10.07
CA GLU A 154 -1.50 -16.82 -9.51
C GLU A 154 -1.65 -17.15 -8.04
N VAL A 155 -2.29 -16.27 -7.26
CA VAL A 155 -2.60 -16.58 -5.87
C VAL A 155 -3.43 -17.86 -5.83
N SER A 156 -4.52 -18.00 -6.59
CA SER A 156 -5.38 -19.19 -6.52
C SER A 156 -4.66 -20.52 -6.78
N LYS A 157 -3.49 -20.53 -7.43
CA LYS A 157 -2.67 -21.74 -7.67
C LYS A 157 -1.76 -22.12 -6.49
N GLN A 158 -1.49 -21.20 -5.57
CA GLN A 158 -0.59 -21.44 -4.45
C GLN A 158 -1.29 -22.15 -3.30
N LYS A 159 -0.57 -23.08 -2.66
CA LYS A 159 -1.01 -23.71 -1.41
C LYS A 159 -0.83 -22.75 -0.22
N PRO A 160 -1.67 -22.87 0.85
CA PRO A 160 -1.56 -22.05 2.04
C PRO A 160 -0.16 -22.04 2.68
N GLU A 161 0.54 -23.18 2.67
CA GLU A 161 1.85 -23.36 3.30
C GLU A 161 3.02 -22.87 2.43
N GLN A 162 2.80 -22.73 1.12
CA GLN A 162 3.84 -22.40 0.13
C GLN A 162 3.52 -21.09 -0.59
N GLN A 163 3.29 -20.03 0.20
CA GLN A 163 3.09 -18.68 -0.35
C GLN A 163 4.40 -18.12 -0.86
N LYS A 164 4.71 -18.42 -2.13
CA LYS A 164 5.82 -17.79 -2.83
C LYS A 164 5.48 -16.33 -3.09
N ASN A 165 6.48 -15.47 -2.92
CA ASN A 165 6.39 -14.10 -3.40
C ASN A 165 6.06 -14.13 -4.89
N ILE A 166 5.01 -13.38 -5.28
CA ILE A 166 4.64 -13.27 -6.69
C ILE A 166 5.15 -11.92 -7.19
N PRO A 167 6.37 -11.89 -7.76
CA PRO A 167 6.93 -10.69 -8.33
C PRO A 167 6.04 -10.25 -9.51
N PHE A 168 5.35 -9.12 -9.37
CA PHE A 168 4.50 -8.61 -10.44
C PHE A 168 4.79 -7.14 -10.77
N ASP A 169 5.11 -6.93 -12.05
CA ASP A 169 5.19 -5.61 -12.66
C ASP A 169 3.81 -5.16 -13.11
N THR A 170 3.44 -3.93 -12.75
CA THR A 170 2.22 -3.29 -13.23
C THR A 170 2.60 -2.23 -14.25
N LYS A 171 2.48 -2.57 -15.53
CA LYS A 171 2.70 -1.62 -16.63
C LYS A 171 1.81 -0.39 -16.47
N GLY A 172 2.36 0.79 -16.76
CA GLY A 172 1.61 2.04 -16.66
C GLY A 172 1.43 2.57 -15.23
N CYS A 173 2.18 2.01 -14.28
CA CYS A 173 2.22 2.51 -12.92
C CYS A 173 3.13 3.73 -12.86
N GLY A 174 2.54 4.94 -12.91
CA GLY A 174 3.29 6.20 -12.93
C GLY A 174 4.25 6.38 -11.76
N TYR A 175 3.98 5.72 -10.64
CA TYR A 175 4.91 5.66 -9.51
C TYR A 175 6.23 5.00 -9.91
N THR A 176 6.15 3.82 -10.52
CA THR A 176 7.31 3.06 -10.97
C THR A 176 8.02 3.78 -12.11
N GLU A 177 7.28 4.38 -13.05
CA GLU A 177 7.84 5.19 -14.14
C GLU A 177 8.67 6.36 -13.61
N ALA A 178 8.19 7.05 -12.56
CA ALA A 178 8.96 8.10 -11.90
C ALA A 178 10.23 7.56 -11.22
N LEU A 179 10.16 6.42 -10.52
CA LEU A 179 11.35 5.82 -9.91
C LEU A 179 12.39 5.41 -10.97
N LEU A 180 11.95 4.84 -12.09
CA LEU A 180 12.84 4.45 -13.19
C LEU A 180 13.51 5.67 -13.81
N ALA A 181 12.79 6.77 -14.05
CA ALA A 181 13.37 7.99 -14.59
C ALA A 181 14.53 8.52 -13.73
N ILE A 182 14.37 8.46 -12.40
CA ILE A 182 15.42 8.80 -11.43
C ILE A 182 16.61 7.84 -11.57
N ILE A 183 16.39 6.54 -11.45
CA ILE A 183 17.44 5.50 -11.52
C ILE A 183 18.23 5.56 -12.83
N GLU A 184 17.54 5.78 -13.94
CA GLU A 184 18.14 5.78 -15.27
C GLU A 184 18.97 7.03 -15.54
N ASN A 185 18.61 8.18 -14.98
CA ASN A 185 19.18 9.46 -15.39
C ASN A 185 19.99 10.21 -14.33
N ILE A 186 19.83 9.93 -13.03
CA ILE A 186 20.56 10.65 -11.97
C ILE A 186 21.54 9.78 -11.17
N MET A 187 21.42 8.46 -11.25
CA MET A 187 22.29 7.54 -10.53
C MET A 187 23.43 7.03 -11.42
N GLU A 188 24.61 6.93 -10.81
CA GLU A 188 25.84 6.42 -11.42
C GLU A 188 26.38 5.24 -10.60
N LYS A 189 27.18 4.38 -11.24
CA LYS A 189 27.80 3.23 -10.58
C LYS A 189 28.80 3.73 -9.53
N GLN A 190 28.76 3.13 -8.34
CA GLN A 190 29.55 3.52 -7.17
C GLN A 190 30.15 2.29 -6.53
N ASP A 191 31.20 2.50 -5.71
CA ASP A 191 31.78 1.43 -4.91
C ASP A 191 30.79 0.98 -3.84
N VAL A 192 30.60 -0.34 -3.75
CA VAL A 192 29.67 -0.94 -2.79
C VAL A 192 30.24 -0.81 -1.39
N GLN A 193 29.50 -0.15 -0.50
CA GLN A 193 29.83 -0.03 0.91
C GLN A 193 29.32 -1.28 1.64
N PRO A 194 30.17 -2.01 2.37
CA PRO A 194 29.75 -3.23 3.07
C PRO A 194 28.76 -2.91 4.19
N ARG A 195 27.87 -3.87 4.50
CA ARG A 195 26.84 -3.74 5.55
C ARG A 195 25.95 -2.49 5.38
N THR A 196 25.59 -2.16 4.14
CA THR A 196 24.68 -1.06 3.85
C THR A 196 23.45 -1.51 3.08
N VAL A 197 22.30 -0.88 3.35
CA VAL A 197 21.04 -1.20 2.67
C VAL A 197 20.30 0.06 2.23
N ASN A 198 19.47 -0.07 1.19
CA ASN A 198 18.38 0.87 0.89
C ASN A 198 17.05 0.24 1.29
N ILE A 199 16.09 1.04 1.74
CA ILE A 199 14.76 0.55 2.14
C ILE A 199 13.68 1.29 1.35
N GLU A 200 12.88 0.57 0.56
CA GLU A 200 11.70 1.14 -0.09
C GLU A 200 10.68 1.55 0.97
N THR A 201 10.20 2.80 1.01
CA THR A 201 9.37 3.32 2.12
C THR A 201 7.87 3.10 1.98
N ILE A 202 7.42 2.39 0.94
CA ILE A 202 6.00 2.22 0.70
C ILE A 202 5.41 1.05 1.46
N ALA A 203 4.21 1.30 2.02
CA ALA A 203 3.32 0.30 2.58
C ALA A 203 3.91 -0.50 3.77
N TRP A 204 4.58 0.16 4.72
CA TRP A 204 5.03 -0.48 5.99
C TRP A 204 3.93 -0.60 7.06
N GLY A 205 2.67 -0.55 6.62
CA GLY A 205 1.50 -0.61 7.49
C GLY A 205 1.27 0.65 8.32
N LYS A 206 0.44 0.50 9.35
CA LYS A 206 0.12 1.55 10.31
C LYS A 206 1.40 2.07 10.98
N HIS A 207 1.51 3.38 11.19
CA HIS A 207 2.71 4.02 11.73
C HIS A 207 3.99 3.79 10.92
N GLY A 208 3.90 3.63 9.59
CA GLY A 208 5.03 3.24 8.76
C GLY A 208 6.33 4.06 8.93
N ARG A 209 6.27 5.35 9.32
CA ARG A 209 7.50 6.14 9.63
C ARG A 209 8.21 5.60 10.88
N GLN A 210 7.45 5.28 11.92
CA GLN A 210 7.99 4.71 13.15
C GLN A 210 8.55 3.30 12.90
N VAL A 211 7.83 2.48 12.12
CA VAL A 211 8.30 1.14 11.72
C VAL A 211 9.65 1.20 11.01
N ILE A 212 9.83 2.16 10.10
CA ILE A 212 11.10 2.38 9.40
C ILE A 212 12.24 2.75 10.36
N GLU A 213 12.00 3.63 11.34
CA GLU A 213 13.01 3.98 12.35
C GLU A 213 13.33 2.79 13.28
N GLU A 214 12.37 1.92 13.56
CA GLU A 214 12.58 0.69 14.35
C GLU A 214 13.39 -0.35 13.58
N ILE A 215 13.12 -0.52 12.29
CA ILE A 215 13.95 -1.35 11.39
C ILE A 215 15.38 -0.81 11.38
N LYS A 216 15.56 0.49 11.16
CA LYS A 216 16.87 1.15 11.18
C LYS A 216 17.61 0.93 12.50
N LYS A 217 16.92 1.09 13.63
CA LYS A 217 17.51 0.88 14.96
C LYS A 217 17.97 -0.58 15.12
N THR A 218 17.14 -1.53 14.73
CA THR A 218 17.46 -2.96 14.79
C THR A 218 18.65 -3.32 13.90
N LEU A 219 18.70 -2.82 12.67
CA LEU A 219 19.83 -3.04 11.76
C LEU A 219 21.15 -2.43 12.28
N ARG A 220 21.09 -1.27 12.93
CA ARG A 220 22.28 -0.62 13.53
C ARG A 220 22.88 -1.43 14.67
N GLU A 221 22.10 -2.23 15.40
CA GLU A 221 22.60 -3.10 16.48
C GLU A 221 23.59 -4.16 15.97
N VAL A 222 23.56 -4.48 14.67
CA VAL A 222 24.51 -5.39 13.99
C VAL A 222 25.38 -4.66 12.93
N ASN A 223 25.58 -3.35 13.14
CA ASN A 223 26.41 -2.49 12.28
C ASN A 223 25.94 -2.40 10.82
N VAL A 224 24.65 -2.60 10.55
CA VAL A 224 24.07 -2.38 9.22
C VAL A 224 23.55 -0.95 9.13
N GLN A 225 24.02 -0.21 8.12
CA GLN A 225 23.62 1.18 7.88
C GLN A 225 22.59 1.28 6.76
N VAL A 226 21.67 2.24 6.86
CA VAL A 226 20.71 2.55 5.80
C VAL A 226 21.23 3.77 5.04
N ILE A 227 21.48 3.63 3.73
CA ILE A 227 21.91 4.73 2.87
C ILE A 227 20.72 5.60 2.48
N SER A 228 19.63 4.98 2.02
CA SER A 228 18.46 5.70 1.53
C SER A 228 17.14 5.04 1.88
N TYR A 229 16.16 5.88 2.17
CA TYR A 229 14.74 5.55 2.31
C TYR A 229 13.99 5.85 1.01
N PHE A 230 14.11 4.99 0.00
CA PHE A 230 13.65 5.31 -1.34
C PHE A 230 12.11 5.21 -1.49
N PRO A 231 11.41 6.22 -2.05
CA PRO A 231 11.88 7.53 -2.49
C PRO A 231 11.72 8.66 -1.45
N SER A 232 11.29 8.34 -0.24
CA SER A 232 11.05 9.32 0.84
C SER A 232 12.33 9.88 1.50
N ASP A 233 13.32 10.28 0.71
CA ASP A 233 14.61 10.76 1.20
C ASP A 233 15.10 12.01 0.46
N SER A 234 16.24 12.55 0.87
CA SER A 234 16.91 13.63 0.15
C SER A 234 17.41 13.18 -1.21
N TYR A 235 17.43 14.12 -2.17
CA TYR A 235 18.07 13.91 -3.46
C TYR A 235 19.49 13.36 -3.31
N GLU A 236 20.27 13.90 -2.38
CA GLU A 236 21.63 13.45 -2.11
C GLU A 236 21.69 11.97 -1.70
N ASN A 237 20.84 11.52 -0.77
CA ASN A 237 20.79 10.12 -0.35
C ASN A 237 20.29 9.20 -1.47
N ILE A 238 19.32 9.66 -2.28
CA ILE A 238 18.81 8.90 -3.42
C ILE A 238 19.92 8.67 -4.44
N VAL A 239 20.75 9.67 -4.76
CA VAL A 239 21.88 9.52 -5.70
C VAL A 239 22.90 8.49 -5.20
N GLN A 240 23.06 8.34 -3.87
CA GLN A 240 24.01 7.40 -3.26
C GLN A 240 23.51 5.95 -3.19
N MET A 241 22.25 5.68 -3.56
CA MET A 241 21.67 4.32 -3.50
C MET A 241 22.52 3.21 -4.16
N PRO A 242 23.18 3.42 -5.31
CA PRO A 242 24.03 2.40 -5.94
C PRO A 242 25.19 1.89 -5.05
N ALA A 243 25.61 2.67 -4.05
CA ALA A 243 26.65 2.26 -3.11
C ALA A 243 26.16 1.23 -2.07
N ALA A 244 24.86 0.92 -2.02
CA ALA A 244 24.33 -0.05 -1.06
C ALA A 244 24.73 -1.50 -1.38
N SER A 245 24.89 -2.33 -0.35
CA SER A 245 25.06 -3.78 -0.53
C SER A 245 23.75 -4.48 -0.91
N LEU A 246 22.59 -3.95 -0.49
CA LEU A 246 21.29 -4.58 -0.70
C LEU A 246 20.14 -3.56 -0.80
N ASN A 247 19.23 -3.75 -1.74
CA ASN A 247 17.94 -3.06 -1.77
C ASN A 247 16.84 -3.90 -1.10
N ILE A 248 16.15 -3.38 -0.10
CA ILE A 248 14.98 -4.01 0.52
C ILE A 248 13.72 -3.41 -0.11
N VAL A 249 13.00 -4.20 -0.91
CA VAL A 249 12.05 -3.67 -1.90
C VAL A 249 10.69 -4.36 -1.84
N ARG A 250 9.61 -3.60 -2.05
CA ARG A 250 8.27 -4.16 -2.30
C ARG A 250 7.98 -4.26 -3.79
N ARG A 251 8.44 -3.29 -4.57
CA ARG A 251 8.26 -3.23 -6.03
C ARG A 251 9.54 -3.67 -6.72
N ILE A 252 9.46 -4.79 -7.41
CA ILE A 252 10.63 -5.41 -8.04
C ILE A 252 11.17 -4.65 -9.25
N LYS A 253 10.37 -3.83 -9.94
CA LYS A 253 10.74 -3.32 -11.26
C LYS A 253 11.92 -2.33 -11.19
N TRP A 254 11.84 -1.38 -10.27
CA TRP A 254 12.94 -0.45 -10.04
C TRP A 254 14.16 -1.16 -9.46
N ALA A 255 13.94 -2.19 -8.62
CA ALA A 255 15.00 -2.99 -8.02
C ALA A 255 15.77 -3.81 -9.06
N LYS A 256 15.06 -4.45 -10.01
CA LYS A 256 15.66 -5.12 -11.17
C LYS A 256 16.48 -4.15 -12.01
N LYS A 257 16.02 -2.90 -12.16
CA LYS A 257 16.77 -1.88 -12.88
C LYS A 257 18.05 -1.47 -12.15
N MET A 258 18.02 -1.38 -10.81
CA MET A 258 19.23 -1.18 -10.00
C MET A 258 20.22 -2.34 -10.14
N GLU A 259 19.73 -3.58 -10.11
CA GLU A 259 20.55 -4.77 -10.31
C GLU A 259 21.18 -4.80 -11.71
N GLU A 260 20.38 -4.54 -12.76
CA GLU A 260 20.85 -4.48 -14.16
C GLU A 260 21.91 -3.39 -14.38
N LYS A 261 21.69 -2.18 -13.84
CA LYS A 261 22.53 -1.01 -14.14
C LYS A 261 23.75 -0.88 -13.22
N PHE A 262 23.61 -1.24 -11.95
CA PHE A 262 24.63 -1.00 -10.93
C PHE A 262 25.14 -2.27 -10.27
N GLY A 263 24.47 -3.41 -10.46
CA GLY A 263 24.79 -4.66 -9.79
C GLY A 263 24.29 -4.72 -8.34
N THR A 264 23.46 -3.75 -7.91
CA THR A 264 22.92 -3.74 -6.54
C THR A 264 21.77 -4.75 -6.42
N PRO A 265 21.93 -5.84 -5.66
CA PRO A 265 20.92 -6.88 -5.54
C PRO A 265 19.73 -6.42 -4.68
N PHE A 266 18.66 -7.22 -4.62
CA PHE A 266 17.47 -6.88 -3.85
C PHE A 266 16.83 -8.05 -3.10
N LEU A 267 16.25 -7.74 -1.94
CA LEU A 267 15.38 -8.60 -1.15
C LEU A 267 13.93 -8.16 -1.36
N ALA A 268 13.13 -9.00 -2.03
CA ALA A 268 11.73 -8.72 -2.29
C ALA A 268 10.86 -9.01 -1.05
N VAL A 269 10.36 -7.95 -0.42
CA VAL A 269 9.50 -7.98 0.75
C VAL A 269 8.04 -7.90 0.34
N ASN A 270 7.32 -9.02 0.50
CA ASN A 270 5.88 -9.03 0.43
C ASN A 270 5.31 -9.25 1.83
N THR A 271 4.51 -8.30 2.30
CA THR A 271 3.80 -8.44 3.58
C THR A 271 2.71 -9.52 3.50
N ALA A 272 2.23 -9.95 2.33
CA ALA A 272 1.35 -11.11 2.22
C ALA A 272 2.19 -12.38 1.94
N GLY A 273 2.71 -13.04 2.98
CA GLY A 273 3.51 -14.27 2.82
C GLY A 273 4.53 -14.52 3.92
N LYS A 274 5.77 -14.86 3.52
CA LYS A 274 6.90 -15.31 4.39
C LYS A 274 7.15 -14.42 5.61
N TYR A 275 6.95 -13.11 5.48
CA TYR A 275 7.27 -12.13 6.53
C TYR A 275 6.06 -11.70 7.38
N GLN A 276 5.12 -12.62 7.60
CA GLN A 276 3.97 -12.39 8.49
C GLN A 276 4.23 -12.88 9.92
N GLY A 277 3.72 -12.10 10.87
CA GLY A 277 3.80 -12.42 12.29
C GLY A 277 5.19 -12.29 12.89
N LEU A 278 5.32 -12.73 14.14
CA LEU A 278 6.59 -12.68 14.85
C LEU A 278 7.68 -13.51 14.17
N ASP A 279 7.34 -14.72 13.69
CA ASP A 279 8.28 -15.57 12.97
C ASP A 279 8.64 -14.98 11.61
N GLY A 280 7.70 -14.34 10.92
CA GLY A 280 7.98 -13.63 9.68
C GLY A 280 8.89 -12.42 9.87
N ILE A 281 8.77 -11.69 10.99
CA ILE A 281 9.72 -10.63 11.36
C ILE A 281 11.11 -11.23 11.57
N CYS A 282 11.20 -12.37 12.25
CA CYS A 282 12.48 -13.07 12.45
C CYS A 282 13.09 -13.48 11.09
N HIS A 283 12.31 -14.08 10.20
CA HIS A 283 12.76 -14.44 8.86
C HIS A 283 13.18 -13.23 8.02
N PHE A 284 12.52 -12.08 8.17
CA PHE A 284 12.89 -10.85 7.48
C PHE A 284 14.30 -10.40 7.85
N TYR A 285 14.62 -10.35 9.14
CA TYR A 285 15.96 -9.99 9.58
C TYR A 285 16.98 -11.08 9.26
N HIS A 286 16.62 -12.36 9.36
CA HIS A 286 17.50 -13.48 9.00
C HIS A 286 17.91 -13.41 7.53
N ASP A 287 16.97 -13.21 6.61
CA ASP A 287 17.25 -13.08 5.17
C ASP A 287 18.18 -11.88 4.87
N ILE A 288 18.05 -10.77 5.61
CA ILE A 288 18.99 -9.64 5.52
C ILE A 288 20.38 -10.06 6.01
N GLY A 289 20.45 -10.77 7.14
CA GLY A 289 21.69 -11.29 7.70
C GLY A 289 22.41 -12.25 6.76
N GLU A 290 21.68 -13.18 6.15
CA GLU A 290 22.18 -14.12 5.13
C GLU A 290 22.74 -13.36 3.93
N PHE A 291 21.99 -12.39 3.42
CA PHE A 291 22.42 -11.59 2.28
C PHE A 291 23.72 -10.81 2.55
N LEU A 292 23.85 -10.26 3.76
CA LEU A 292 25.00 -9.46 4.16
C LEU A 292 26.15 -10.30 4.74
N GLY A 293 26.01 -11.63 4.83
CA GLY A 293 27.03 -12.52 5.38
C GLY A 293 27.25 -12.37 6.89
N ILE A 294 26.20 -11.97 7.63
CA ILE A 294 26.23 -11.72 9.08
C ILE A 294 25.18 -12.53 9.85
N SER A 295 24.79 -13.70 9.34
CA SER A 295 23.72 -14.52 9.92
C SER A 295 23.92 -14.83 11.40
N GLU A 296 25.15 -15.13 11.85
CA GLU A 296 25.41 -15.42 13.27
C GLU A 296 25.10 -14.23 14.19
N GLU A 297 25.59 -13.03 13.84
CA GLU A 297 25.31 -11.78 14.58
C GLU A 297 23.82 -11.46 14.57
N MET A 298 23.18 -11.61 13.41
CA MET A 298 21.77 -11.30 13.21
C MET A 298 20.86 -12.29 13.95
N ASP A 299 21.16 -13.58 13.90
CA ASP A 299 20.35 -14.64 14.54
C ASP A 299 20.43 -14.55 16.07
N ALA A 300 21.58 -14.18 16.62
CA ALA A 300 21.73 -13.89 18.04
C ALA A 300 20.82 -12.71 18.46
N LEU A 301 20.78 -11.64 17.67
CA LEU A 301 19.90 -10.49 17.90
C LEU A 301 18.42 -10.86 17.78
N ILE A 302 18.06 -11.62 16.74
CA ILE A 302 16.70 -12.12 16.51
C ILE A 302 16.24 -12.97 17.68
N ALA A 303 17.07 -13.86 18.20
CA ALA A 303 16.71 -14.73 19.32
C ALA A 303 16.38 -13.92 20.58
N ASP A 304 17.19 -12.91 20.92
CA ASP A 304 16.94 -12.01 22.05
C ASP A 304 15.65 -11.18 21.84
N LYS A 305 15.49 -10.55 20.67
CA LYS A 305 14.29 -9.75 20.36
C LYS A 305 13.02 -10.59 20.32
N LYS A 306 13.07 -11.80 19.76
CA LYS A 306 11.94 -12.75 19.74
C LYS A 306 11.55 -13.16 21.16
N LYS A 307 12.51 -13.44 22.04
CA LYS A 307 12.25 -13.78 23.45
C LYS A 307 11.56 -12.62 24.18
N LYS A 308 12.10 -11.40 24.07
CA LYS A 308 11.52 -10.19 24.69
C LYS A 308 10.12 -9.90 24.16
N THR A 309 9.92 -9.98 22.85
CA THR A 309 8.64 -9.75 22.20
C THR A 309 7.60 -10.78 22.62
N SER A 310 7.97 -12.06 22.65
CA SER A 310 7.08 -13.15 23.09
C SER A 310 6.64 -12.97 24.55
N ALA A 311 7.54 -12.53 25.42
CA ALA A 311 7.21 -12.22 26.81
C ALA A 311 6.23 -11.04 26.89
N ALA A 312 6.46 -9.97 26.12
CA ALA A 312 5.61 -8.78 26.13
C ALA A 312 4.17 -9.06 25.68
N VAL A 313 3.97 -9.95 24.69
CA VAL A 313 2.62 -10.26 24.17
C VAL A 313 1.94 -11.44 24.86
N CYS A 314 2.60 -12.10 25.83
CA CYS A 314 2.08 -13.31 26.47
C CYS A 314 0.73 -13.07 27.18
N SER A 315 0.59 -11.95 27.88
CA SER A 315 -0.65 -11.55 28.55
C SER A 315 -1.79 -11.28 27.56
N PHE A 316 -1.47 -10.69 26.40
CA PHE A 316 -2.43 -10.44 25.33
C PHE A 316 -2.98 -11.76 24.79
N LYS A 317 -2.11 -12.71 24.42
CA LYS A 317 -2.52 -14.03 23.92
C LYS A 317 -3.40 -14.80 24.91
N LYS A 318 -3.06 -14.78 26.20
CA LYS A 318 -3.89 -15.39 27.26
C LYS A 318 -5.29 -14.78 27.34
N THR A 319 -5.42 -13.49 27.02
CA THR A 319 -6.70 -12.80 26.99
C THR A 319 -7.48 -13.13 25.71
N PHE A 320 -6.81 -13.12 24.55
CA PHE A 320 -7.39 -13.47 23.25
C PHE A 320 -7.97 -14.89 23.22
N ALA A 321 -7.31 -15.86 23.85
CA ALA A 321 -7.77 -17.24 23.94
C ALA A 321 -9.14 -17.44 24.63
N LYS A 322 -9.64 -16.42 25.33
CA LYS A 322 -10.96 -16.45 25.98
C LYS A 322 -12.10 -16.13 25.02
N TYR A 323 -11.81 -15.48 23.89
CA TYR A 323 -12.84 -14.94 23.00
C TYR A 323 -13.06 -15.83 21.79
N HIS A 324 -14.34 -16.02 21.45
CA HIS A 324 -14.78 -16.55 20.17
C HIS A 324 -14.94 -15.42 19.16
N VAL A 325 -14.41 -15.63 17.95
CA VAL A 325 -14.33 -14.57 16.95
C VAL A 325 -14.93 -15.01 15.63
N ILE A 326 -15.44 -14.05 14.88
CA ILE A 326 -15.86 -14.23 13.49
C ILE A 326 -14.94 -13.46 12.55
N LEU A 327 -14.51 -14.10 11.48
CA LEU A 327 -13.77 -13.46 10.39
C LEU A 327 -14.75 -13.18 9.25
N ILE A 328 -14.96 -11.92 8.90
CA ILE A 328 -15.83 -11.51 7.78
C ILE A 328 -14.92 -10.88 6.73
N SER A 329 -14.85 -11.46 5.53
CA SER A 329 -13.96 -10.96 4.49
C SER A 329 -14.64 -10.88 3.14
N ARG A 330 -14.50 -9.73 2.48
CA ARG A 330 -14.82 -9.52 1.05
C ARG A 330 -13.67 -9.94 0.13
N ASN A 331 -12.59 -10.47 0.70
CA ASN A 331 -11.33 -10.76 0.04
C ASN A 331 -10.92 -12.20 0.38
N LEU A 332 -11.45 -13.16 -0.39
CA LEU A 332 -11.20 -14.59 -0.17
C LEU A 332 -9.71 -14.94 -0.18
N GLN A 333 -8.90 -14.23 -0.97
CA GLN A 333 -7.47 -14.48 -1.05
C GLN A 333 -6.70 -14.10 0.23
N SER A 334 -7.24 -13.19 1.05
CA SER A 334 -6.64 -12.78 2.34
C SER A 334 -7.09 -13.64 3.51
N LEU A 335 -8.24 -14.29 3.41
CA LEU A 335 -8.85 -15.04 4.52
C LEU A 335 -7.94 -16.16 5.08
N PRO A 336 -7.17 -16.92 4.26
CA PRO A 336 -6.19 -17.87 4.79
C PRO A 336 -5.13 -17.23 5.69
N LEU A 337 -4.66 -16.02 5.32
CA LEU A 337 -3.68 -15.27 6.12
C LEU A 337 -4.29 -14.78 7.42
N MET A 338 -5.55 -14.32 7.38
CA MET A 338 -6.28 -13.91 8.59
C MET A 338 -6.49 -15.09 9.54
N ILE A 339 -6.86 -16.27 9.02
CA ILE A 339 -7.04 -17.48 9.85
C ILE A 339 -5.74 -17.80 10.58
N LYS A 340 -4.63 -17.93 9.85
CA LYS A 340 -3.32 -18.21 10.45
C LYS A 340 -2.93 -17.15 11.49
N LYS A 341 -3.10 -15.88 11.17
CA LYS A 341 -2.78 -14.76 12.07
C LYS A 341 -3.60 -14.81 13.36
N TYR A 342 -4.92 -14.89 13.26
CA TYR A 342 -5.78 -14.75 14.44
C TYR A 342 -5.86 -16.04 15.26
N GLN A 343 -5.81 -17.21 14.61
CA GLN A 343 -5.81 -18.51 15.28
C GLN A 343 -4.44 -18.84 15.86
N ASP A 344 -3.38 -18.92 15.04
CA ASP A 344 -2.08 -19.44 15.47
C ASP A 344 -1.26 -18.39 16.20
N GLU A 345 -1.20 -17.16 15.66
CA GLU A 345 -0.32 -16.15 16.25
C GLU A 345 -0.97 -15.46 17.44
N PHE A 346 -2.23 -15.02 17.32
CA PHE A 346 -2.92 -14.29 18.40
C PHE A 346 -3.54 -15.25 19.41
N GLY A 347 -3.93 -16.45 19.00
CA GLY A 347 -4.54 -17.46 19.87
C GLY A 347 -6.04 -17.29 20.06
N PHE A 348 -6.75 -16.55 19.21
CA PHE A 348 -8.21 -16.47 19.25
C PHE A 348 -8.86 -17.82 18.89
N LYS A 349 -10.11 -18.02 19.31
CA LYS A 349 -10.92 -19.15 18.88
C LYS A 349 -11.81 -18.71 17.73
N ILE A 350 -11.40 -18.98 16.50
CA ILE A 350 -12.25 -18.70 15.34
C ILE A 350 -13.44 -19.66 15.39
N ARG A 351 -14.65 -19.09 15.44
CA ARG A 351 -15.91 -19.85 15.41
C ARG A 351 -16.44 -19.95 14.00
N CYS A 352 -16.42 -18.83 13.28
CA CYS A 352 -16.95 -18.74 11.94
C CYS A 352 -16.05 -17.88 11.04
N CYS A 353 -15.87 -18.34 9.80
CA CYS A 353 -15.32 -17.58 8.69
C CYS A 353 -16.43 -17.33 7.68
N CYS A 354 -16.60 -16.08 7.27
CA CYS A 354 -17.58 -15.63 6.30
C CYS A 354 -16.88 -15.02 5.09
N GLY A 355 -17.06 -15.63 3.92
CA GLY A 355 -16.63 -15.08 2.64
C GLY A 355 -17.78 -14.35 1.95
N ILE A 356 -17.65 -13.04 1.78
CA ILE A 356 -18.61 -12.22 1.02
C ILE A 356 -18.05 -12.02 -0.39
N TYR A 357 -18.55 -12.79 -1.35
CA TYR A 357 -18.10 -12.82 -2.73
C TYR A 357 -19.31 -12.94 -3.69
N THR A 358 -20.05 -11.83 -3.83
CA THR A 358 -21.28 -11.79 -4.62
C THR A 358 -21.00 -11.97 -6.12
N PRO A 359 -21.99 -12.40 -6.93
CA PRO A 359 -21.85 -12.50 -8.39
C PRO A 359 -21.35 -11.20 -9.03
N LYS A 360 -21.88 -10.05 -8.59
CA LYS A 360 -21.46 -8.72 -9.04
C LYS A 360 -20.01 -8.40 -8.69
N HIS A 361 -19.54 -8.82 -7.51
CA HIS A 361 -18.13 -8.64 -7.13
C HIS A 361 -17.19 -9.51 -7.98
N ARG A 362 -17.58 -10.75 -8.30
CA ARG A 362 -16.84 -11.62 -9.21
C ARG A 362 -16.75 -11.04 -10.63
N GLU A 363 -17.86 -10.52 -11.13
CA GLU A 363 -17.91 -9.84 -12.43
C GLU A 363 -16.99 -8.62 -12.45
N TYR A 364 -17.07 -7.77 -11.41
CA TYR A 364 -16.20 -6.60 -11.25
C TYR A 364 -14.71 -6.95 -11.29
N LEU A 365 -14.32 -8.03 -10.60
CA LEU A 365 -12.93 -8.50 -10.58
C LEU A 365 -12.56 -9.37 -11.79
N GLN A 366 -13.51 -9.67 -12.68
CA GLN A 366 -13.35 -10.55 -13.84
C GLN A 366 -12.78 -11.93 -13.45
N ILE A 367 -13.30 -12.50 -12.38
CA ILE A 367 -12.87 -13.79 -11.86
C ILE A 367 -13.72 -14.89 -12.47
N ASP A 368 -13.07 -15.85 -13.11
CA ASP A 368 -13.71 -17.06 -13.62
C ASP A 368 -14.01 -18.07 -12.51
N ASP A 369 -14.90 -19.03 -12.78
CA ASP A 369 -15.34 -20.03 -11.81
C ASP A 369 -14.17 -20.85 -11.27
N ARG A 370 -13.19 -21.19 -12.11
CA ARG A 370 -12.01 -21.95 -11.68
C ARG A 370 -11.18 -21.19 -10.65
N VAL A 371 -10.91 -19.90 -10.88
CA VAL A 371 -10.18 -19.08 -9.90
C VAL A 371 -11.00 -18.94 -8.60
N TYR A 372 -12.31 -18.74 -8.71
CA TYR A 372 -13.20 -18.67 -7.55
C TYR A 372 -13.20 -19.96 -6.73
N GLU A 373 -13.40 -21.12 -7.36
CA GLU A 373 -13.38 -22.44 -6.72
C GLU A 373 -12.05 -22.69 -6.02
N ASN A 374 -10.93 -22.39 -6.68
CA ASN A 374 -9.60 -22.52 -6.07
C ASN A 374 -9.43 -21.61 -4.84
N LEU A 375 -9.93 -20.38 -4.87
CA LEU A 375 -9.87 -19.49 -3.71
C LEU A 375 -10.70 -20.05 -2.54
N VAL A 376 -11.89 -20.58 -2.81
CA VAL A 376 -12.75 -21.21 -1.79
C VAL A 376 -12.08 -22.46 -1.21
N LEU A 377 -11.50 -23.32 -2.06
CA LEU A 377 -10.76 -24.51 -1.66
C LEU A 377 -9.58 -24.16 -0.76
N ARG A 378 -8.80 -23.15 -1.12
CA ARG A 378 -7.68 -22.66 -0.29
C ARG A 378 -8.13 -22.26 1.12
N VAL A 379 -9.28 -21.60 1.26
CA VAL A 379 -9.83 -21.24 2.57
C VAL A 379 -10.21 -22.51 3.34
N ARG A 380 -10.90 -23.46 2.70
CA ARG A 380 -11.29 -24.73 3.32
C ARG A 380 -10.08 -25.54 3.79
N ASP A 381 -9.04 -25.64 2.96
CA ASP A 381 -7.80 -26.34 3.30
C ASP A 381 -7.13 -25.69 4.52
N THR A 382 -7.10 -24.36 4.56
CA THR A 382 -6.56 -23.61 5.70
C THR A 382 -7.38 -23.86 6.97
N ILE A 383 -8.72 -23.87 6.88
CA ILE A 383 -9.59 -24.20 8.01
C ILE A 383 -9.33 -25.62 8.50
N ASN A 384 -9.27 -26.61 7.60
CA ASN A 384 -9.00 -28.00 7.95
C ASN A 384 -7.63 -28.21 8.59
N GLN A 385 -6.64 -27.37 8.25
CA GLN A 385 -5.30 -27.47 8.79
C GLN A 385 -5.16 -26.80 10.16
N TYR A 386 -5.70 -25.58 10.32
CA TYR A 386 -5.43 -24.73 11.47
C TYR A 386 -6.60 -24.64 12.47
N THR A 387 -7.84 -24.82 12.02
CA THR A 387 -9.03 -24.68 12.87
C THR A 387 -10.24 -25.51 12.36
N PRO A 388 -10.16 -26.85 12.38
CA PRO A 388 -11.16 -27.74 11.75
C PRO A 388 -12.61 -27.53 12.25
N GLN A 389 -12.77 -27.05 13.48
CA GLN A 389 -14.04 -26.74 14.12
C GLN A 389 -14.71 -25.46 13.62
N THR A 390 -14.01 -24.65 12.80
CA THR A 390 -14.53 -23.38 12.30
C THR A 390 -15.59 -23.61 11.22
N LYS A 391 -16.76 -23.00 11.39
CA LYS A 391 -17.80 -22.96 10.35
C LYS A 391 -17.38 -22.03 9.23
N PHE A 392 -17.48 -22.47 7.97
CA PHE A 392 -17.23 -21.62 6.80
C PHE A 392 -18.52 -21.37 6.01
N ILE A 393 -18.91 -20.11 5.89
CA ILE A 393 -20.11 -19.68 5.14
C ILE A 393 -19.73 -18.74 4.00
N MET A 394 -20.42 -18.89 2.87
CA MET A 394 -20.21 -18.10 1.67
C MET A 394 -21.48 -17.34 1.33
N ASN A 395 -21.37 -16.02 1.14
CA ASN A 395 -22.49 -15.13 0.84
C ASN A 395 -23.73 -15.38 1.73
N PRO A 396 -23.58 -15.41 3.07
CA PRO A 396 -24.71 -15.63 3.95
C PRO A 396 -25.74 -14.50 3.82
N SER A 397 -26.99 -14.80 4.14
CA SER A 397 -27.99 -13.74 4.34
C SER A 397 -27.61 -12.89 5.55
N ASP A 398 -28.17 -11.69 5.64
CA ASP A 398 -27.97 -10.82 6.79
C ASP A 398 -28.41 -11.50 8.11
N GLU A 399 -29.52 -12.22 8.09
CA GLU A 399 -30.01 -12.99 9.23
C GLU A 399 -29.05 -14.11 9.62
N GLU A 400 -28.55 -14.88 8.66
CA GLU A 400 -27.56 -15.94 8.90
C GLU A 400 -26.26 -15.38 9.49
N LEU A 401 -25.75 -14.29 8.92
CA LEU A 401 -24.54 -13.63 9.41
C LEU A 401 -24.75 -13.10 10.83
N MET A 402 -25.90 -12.47 11.09
CA MET A 402 -26.24 -11.96 12.41
C MET A 402 -26.33 -13.06 13.45
N ASN A 403 -26.94 -14.20 13.12
CA ASN A 403 -27.02 -15.35 14.00
C ASN A 403 -25.63 -15.87 14.40
N GLU A 404 -24.66 -15.92 13.48
CA GLU A 404 -23.29 -16.32 13.80
C GLU A 404 -22.53 -15.28 14.63
N VAL A 405 -22.72 -14.01 14.32
CA VAL A 405 -22.07 -12.88 15.00
C VAL A 405 -22.46 -12.82 16.48
N LEU A 406 -23.72 -13.08 16.83
CA LEU A 406 -24.20 -13.03 18.22
C LEU A 406 -23.52 -14.05 19.15
N TYR A 407 -22.96 -15.14 18.62
CA TYR A 407 -22.17 -16.10 19.39
C TYR A 407 -20.69 -15.73 19.50
N CYS A 408 -20.28 -14.64 18.86
CA CYS A 408 -18.91 -14.14 18.86
C CYS A 408 -18.80 -12.88 19.70
N GLN A 409 -17.63 -12.68 20.30
CA GLN A 409 -17.33 -11.51 21.13
C GLN A 409 -16.47 -10.49 20.39
N VAL A 410 -15.96 -10.82 19.21
CA VAL A 410 -15.15 -9.93 18.36
C VAL A 410 -15.43 -10.25 16.89
N ALA A 411 -15.51 -9.22 16.06
CA ALA A 411 -15.61 -9.36 14.61
C ALA A 411 -14.35 -8.79 13.94
N PHE A 412 -13.80 -9.50 12.95
CA PHE A 412 -12.62 -9.09 12.18
C PHE A 412 -12.95 -8.91 10.70
N GLY A 413 -12.23 -8.01 10.02
CA GLY A 413 -12.17 -7.93 8.56
C GLY A 413 -13.35 -7.20 7.89
N THR A 414 -14.29 -6.69 8.68
CA THR A 414 -15.38 -5.83 8.21
C THR A 414 -15.21 -4.42 8.75
N ASP A 415 -15.78 -3.46 8.03
CA ASP A 415 -15.82 -2.04 8.40
C ASP A 415 -17.28 -1.59 8.64
N ASP A 416 -18.18 -2.56 8.83
CA ASP A 416 -19.60 -2.33 9.13
C ASP A 416 -19.77 -1.88 10.60
N PRO A 417 -20.08 -0.59 10.85
CA PRO A 417 -20.20 -0.05 12.20
C PRO A 417 -21.39 -0.63 12.96
N TYR A 418 -22.31 -1.34 12.30
CA TYR A 418 -23.45 -1.99 12.93
C TYR A 418 -23.03 -2.99 14.02
N TYR A 419 -21.88 -3.65 13.87
CA TYR A 419 -21.40 -4.59 14.89
C TYR A 419 -21.01 -3.89 16.19
N GLU A 420 -20.45 -2.67 16.11
CA GLU A 420 -20.14 -1.89 17.30
C GLU A 420 -21.41 -1.45 18.06
N LYS A 421 -22.52 -1.21 17.35
CA LYS A 421 -23.85 -0.96 17.96
C LYS A 421 -24.32 -2.14 18.81
N LEU A 422 -23.95 -3.37 18.45
CA LEU A 422 -24.28 -4.57 19.22
C LEU A 422 -23.32 -4.82 20.39
N GLY A 423 -22.38 -3.89 20.64
CA GLY A 423 -21.33 -4.05 21.65
C GLY A 423 -20.23 -5.03 21.24
N ILE A 424 -20.21 -5.47 19.99
CA ILE A 424 -19.18 -6.38 19.46
C ILE A 424 -18.03 -5.52 18.92
N PRO A 425 -16.85 -5.54 19.55
CA PRO A 425 -15.69 -4.82 19.06
C PRO A 425 -15.32 -5.30 17.64
N LEU A 426 -15.11 -4.32 16.78
CA LEU A 426 -14.76 -4.52 15.38
C LEU A 426 -13.26 -4.32 15.19
N ILE A 427 -12.53 -5.28 14.63
CA ILE A 427 -11.13 -5.08 14.22
C ILE A 427 -11.11 -4.88 12.70
N HIS A 428 -10.67 -3.70 12.26
CA HIS A 428 -10.83 -3.26 10.87
C HIS A 428 -9.88 -4.00 9.93
N SER A 429 -10.32 -4.16 8.68
CA SER A 429 -9.51 -4.82 7.63
C SER A 429 -8.22 -4.05 7.31
N ALA A 430 -8.25 -2.71 7.42
CA ALA A 430 -7.08 -1.85 7.19
C ALA A 430 -6.03 -1.94 8.33
N GLU A 431 -6.44 -2.30 9.55
CA GLU A 431 -5.56 -2.53 10.70
C GLU A 431 -4.78 -3.85 10.57
N GLU A 432 -5.02 -4.64 9.51
CA GLU A 432 -4.47 -5.99 9.38
C GLU A 432 -3.01 -6.06 8.95
N SER A 433 -2.41 -4.95 8.50
CA SER A 433 -1.02 -4.94 8.02
C SER A 433 -0.02 -5.12 9.17
N MET A 434 0.55 -6.33 9.29
CA MET A 434 1.60 -6.60 10.27
C MET A 434 2.90 -5.90 9.86
N PRO A 435 3.47 -5.08 10.76
CA PRO A 435 4.71 -4.36 10.51
C PRO A 435 5.92 -5.30 10.65
N LEU A 436 7.03 -4.96 9.98
CA LEU A 436 8.27 -5.74 9.97
C LEU A 436 9.22 -5.38 11.14
N SER A 437 8.63 -4.93 12.26
CA SER A 437 9.34 -4.55 13.49
C SER A 437 8.72 -5.30 14.67
N PHE A 438 9.59 -5.73 15.59
CA PHE A 438 9.22 -6.37 16.85
C PHE A 438 8.36 -5.43 17.73
N GLU A 439 8.76 -4.17 17.87
CA GLU A 439 8.05 -3.16 18.64
C GLU A 439 6.67 -2.88 18.05
N ALA A 440 6.61 -2.78 16.72
CA ALA A 440 5.37 -2.55 16.00
C ALA A 440 4.42 -3.76 16.08
N TYR A 441 4.95 -4.98 16.17
CA TYR A 441 4.17 -6.19 16.44
C TYR A 441 3.52 -6.13 17.84
N VAL A 442 4.28 -5.76 18.88
CA VAL A 442 3.75 -5.57 20.24
C VAL A 442 2.66 -4.51 20.25
N ARG A 443 2.89 -3.36 19.61
CA ARG A 443 1.87 -2.29 19.50
C ARG A 443 0.60 -2.78 18.82
N SER A 444 0.73 -3.48 17.68
CA SER A 444 -0.43 -3.98 16.93
C SER A 444 -1.26 -4.96 17.76
N MET A 445 -0.61 -5.86 18.52
CA MET A 445 -1.33 -6.73 19.45
C MET A 445 -1.92 -5.95 20.64
N GLY A 446 -1.24 -4.93 21.14
CA GLY A 446 -1.72 -4.05 22.20
C GLY A 446 -2.98 -3.28 21.81
N GLU A 447 -3.06 -2.75 20.60
CA GLU A 447 -4.25 -2.06 20.08
C GLU A 447 -5.46 -3.01 20.00
N VAL A 448 -5.26 -4.23 19.49
CA VAL A 448 -6.30 -5.27 19.49
C VAL A 448 -6.69 -5.64 20.92
N TYR A 449 -5.72 -5.76 21.84
CA TYR A 449 -5.96 -6.02 23.25
C TYR A 449 -6.81 -4.94 23.91
N GLU A 450 -6.49 -3.67 23.71
CA GLU A 450 -7.26 -2.54 24.22
C GLU A 450 -8.67 -2.55 23.63
N LYS A 451 -8.81 -2.74 22.31
CA LYS A 451 -10.12 -2.74 21.65
C LYS A 451 -11.02 -3.87 22.12
N VAL A 452 -10.47 -5.07 22.31
CA VAL A 452 -11.23 -6.23 22.80
C VAL A 452 -11.51 -6.13 24.30
N SER A 453 -10.56 -5.66 25.11
CA SER A 453 -10.71 -5.63 26.58
C SER A 453 -11.53 -4.46 27.09
N CYS A 454 -11.53 -3.33 26.36
CA CYS A 454 -12.22 -2.10 26.75
C CYS A 454 -13.51 -1.87 25.96
N SER A 455 -13.94 -2.82 25.11
CA SER A 455 -15.18 -2.67 24.36
C SER A 455 -16.36 -2.54 25.31
N LYS A 456 -17.12 -1.47 25.13
CA LYS A 456 -18.41 -1.25 25.78
C LYS A 456 -19.46 -1.09 24.69
N ASN A 457 -20.69 -1.47 24.99
CA ASN A 457 -21.83 -1.07 24.16
C ASN A 457 -21.81 0.46 24.04
N LYS A 458 -21.92 0.98 22.81
CA LYS A 458 -21.91 2.41 22.51
C LYS A 458 -23.32 2.85 22.04
N PRO A 459 -24.33 2.88 22.93
CA PRO A 459 -25.70 3.23 22.54
C PRO A 459 -25.82 4.68 22.06
N ASP A 460 -24.90 5.56 22.47
CA ASP A 460 -24.92 6.99 22.16
C ASP A 460 -24.21 7.37 20.85
N LEU A 461 -23.78 6.41 20.02
CA LEU A 461 -23.20 6.73 18.71
C LEU A 461 -24.22 7.47 17.84
N LEU A 462 -23.77 8.48 17.08
CA LEU A 462 -24.63 9.23 16.17
C LEU A 462 -25.39 8.32 15.19
N ILE A 463 -24.76 7.22 14.74
CA ILE A 463 -25.39 6.21 13.88
C ILE A 463 -26.62 5.54 14.51
N ASN A 464 -26.75 5.55 15.84
CA ASN A 464 -27.93 5.02 16.54
C ASN A 464 -29.07 6.03 16.60
N ALA A 465 -28.77 7.33 16.50
CA ALA A 465 -29.76 8.40 16.38
C ALA A 465 -30.19 8.62 14.92
N LEU A 466 -29.36 8.20 13.96
CA LEU A 466 -29.68 8.18 12.54
C LEU A 466 -30.47 6.90 12.22
N GLY A 467 -31.53 6.99 11.42
CA GLY A 467 -32.29 5.84 10.91
C GLY A 467 -31.46 5.05 9.88
N PHE A 468 -30.34 4.49 10.30
CA PHE A 468 -29.38 3.79 9.45
C PHE A 468 -30.00 2.48 8.94
N ASP A 469 -30.29 2.44 7.65
CA ASP A 469 -30.71 1.25 6.93
C ASP A 469 -29.46 0.50 6.42
N ARG A 470 -29.39 -0.82 6.63
CA ARG A 470 -28.22 -1.63 6.28
C ARG A 470 -28.13 -1.91 4.78
N GLU A 471 -29.27 -1.91 4.08
CA GLU A 471 -29.34 -1.99 2.63
C GLU A 471 -29.06 -0.63 1.98
N ASP A 472 -29.41 0.47 2.67
CA ASP A 472 -29.12 1.83 2.19
C ASP A 472 -28.59 2.80 3.27
N PRO A 473 -27.29 2.72 3.62
CA PRO A 473 -26.68 3.39 4.78
C PRO A 473 -26.64 4.93 4.70
N LEU A 474 -27.14 5.52 3.61
CA LEU A 474 -27.05 6.96 3.33
C LEU A 474 -28.37 7.60 2.86
N ILE A 475 -29.52 6.93 2.91
CA ILE A 475 -30.72 7.42 2.22
C ILE A 475 -31.90 7.70 3.16
N LEU A 476 -32.29 8.99 3.18
CA LEU A 476 -33.69 9.40 3.22
C LEU A 476 -34.33 8.96 1.89
N ASP A 477 -35.42 8.19 1.89
CA ASP A 477 -36.08 7.62 0.71
C ASP A 477 -36.56 8.69 -0.30
N GLU A 478 -35.61 9.28 -1.03
CA GLU A 478 -35.81 10.33 -2.01
C GLU A 478 -35.37 9.89 -3.40
N LYS A 479 -36.30 10.02 -4.35
CA LYS A 479 -36.15 9.66 -5.76
C LYS A 479 -34.92 10.28 -6.44
N ASN A 480 -34.55 11.51 -6.09
CA ASN A 480 -33.42 12.22 -6.72
C ASN A 480 -32.06 11.64 -6.31
N ILE A 481 -31.93 11.21 -5.05
CA ILE A 481 -30.70 10.61 -4.51
C ILE A 481 -30.49 9.23 -5.14
N GLN A 482 -31.56 8.43 -5.22
CA GLN A 482 -31.54 7.12 -5.89
C GLN A 482 -31.15 7.24 -7.38
N ALA A 483 -31.70 8.24 -8.09
CA ALA A 483 -31.37 8.51 -9.48
C ALA A 483 -29.90 8.95 -9.67
N ALA A 484 -29.39 9.85 -8.83
CA ALA A 484 -27.99 10.30 -8.88
C ALA A 484 -27.01 9.14 -8.59
N ARG A 485 -27.33 8.26 -7.64
CA ARG A 485 -26.54 7.06 -7.33
C ARG A 485 -26.56 6.07 -8.48
N LYS A 486 -27.74 5.78 -9.05
CA LYS A 486 -27.89 4.92 -10.23
C LYS A 486 -27.07 5.47 -11.39
N MET A 487 -27.16 6.77 -11.67
CA MET A 487 -26.33 7.44 -12.66
C MET A 487 -24.84 7.27 -12.35
N TRP A 488 -24.38 7.53 -11.12
CA TRP A 488 -22.97 7.37 -10.75
C TRP A 488 -22.46 5.92 -10.94
N VAL A 489 -23.24 4.94 -10.52
CA VAL A 489 -22.93 3.52 -10.71
C VAL A 489 -22.99 3.14 -12.19
N GLU A 490 -23.91 3.67 -12.98
CA GLU A 490 -23.99 3.34 -14.40
C GLU A 490 -22.88 4.03 -15.22
N THR A 491 -22.61 5.32 -14.98
CA THR A 491 -21.60 6.10 -15.71
C THR A 491 -20.18 5.56 -15.52
N TRP A 492 -19.81 5.16 -14.31
CA TRP A 492 -18.45 4.66 -14.05
C TRP A 492 -18.27 3.16 -14.30
N PHE A 493 -19.36 2.39 -14.32
CA PHE A 493 -19.32 0.93 -14.52
C PHE A 493 -19.79 0.47 -15.91
N GLN A 494 -20.25 1.37 -16.79
CA GLN A 494 -20.45 1.06 -18.21
C GLN A 494 -19.10 0.84 -18.92
N LYS A 495 -18.58 -0.39 -18.85
CA LYS A 495 -18.01 -0.99 -20.04
C LYS A 495 -19.20 -1.30 -20.96
N GLY A 496 -19.10 -0.86 -22.22
CA GLY A 496 -20.18 -0.90 -23.20
C GLY A 496 -21.00 -2.18 -23.15
N LYS A 497 -22.32 -2.01 -23.11
CA LYS A 497 -23.23 -3.07 -23.55
C LYS A 497 -22.93 -3.45 -24.99
#